data_AF-A0A933XQB0-F1
#
_entry.id   AF-A0A933XQB0-F1
#
_cell.length_a   1.000
_cell.length_b   1.000
_cell.length_c   1.000
_cell.angle_alpha   90.00
_cell.angle_beta   90.00
_cell.angle_gamma   90.00
#
_symmetry.space_group_name_H-M   'P 1'
#
loop_
_entity.id
_entity.type
_entity.pdbx_description
1 polymer ?
#
loop_
_entity_poly.entity_id
_entity_poly.type
_entity_poly.pdbx_seq_one_letter_code
_entity_poly.pdbx_strand_id
1 'polypeptide(L)'
;MSKSDARKIVKSFVLKMKQDGFPFERVYLFGSYAKGLNKKWSDIDVCVVSNKFAGKNWDSYERRLWRLRREIDSRIEPIGMTNEEFSGLSPLSEEVRKTGIRMV
;
A
#
# COMPACT_ATOMS: atom_id res chain seq x y z
N MET A 1 8.70 -14.67 7.64
CA MET A 1 7.30 -14.27 7.40
C MET A 1 6.87 -14.81 6.05
N SER A 2 5.63 -15.32 5.94
CA SER A 2 5.07 -15.82 4.67
C SER A 2 4.25 -14.75 3.93
N LYS A 3 3.92 -15.00 2.65
CA LYS A 3 2.93 -14.20 1.89
C LYS A 3 1.58 -14.11 2.62
N SER A 4 1.15 -15.19 3.28
CA SER A 4 -0.12 -15.22 4.04
C SER A 4 -0.08 -14.26 5.23
N ASP A 5 1.04 -14.24 5.96
CA ASP A 5 1.24 -13.33 7.10
C ASP A 5 1.24 -11.87 6.65
N ALA A 6 1.94 -11.56 5.55
CA ALA A 6 1.93 -10.21 4.97
C ALA A 6 0.50 -9.79 4.59
N ARG A 7 -0.30 -10.68 3.98
CA ARG A 7 -1.71 -10.38 3.67
C ARG A 7 -2.54 -10.10 4.92
N LYS A 8 -2.30 -10.79 6.04
CA LYS A 8 -2.99 -10.51 7.31
C LYS A 8 -2.61 -9.14 7.85
N ILE A 9 -1.33 -8.78 7.80
CA ILE A 9 -0.83 -7.47 8.21
C ILE A 9 -1.45 -6.36 7.37
N VAL A 10 -1.48 -6.52 6.03
CA VAL A 10 -2.12 -5.54 5.14
C VAL A 10 -3.62 -5.42 5.40
N LYS A 11 -4.32 -6.52 5.73
CA LYS A 11 -5.73 -6.45 6.17
C LYS A 11 -5.89 -5.61 7.44
N SER A 12 -5.02 -5.79 8.44
CA SER A 12 -5.04 -4.95 9.65
C SER A 12 -4.77 -3.48 9.33
N PHE A 13 -3.85 -3.20 8.39
CA PHE A 13 -3.57 -1.84 7.93
C PHE A 13 -4.77 -1.21 7.21
N VAL A 14 -5.45 -1.96 6.34
CA VAL A 14 -6.71 -1.51 5.71
C VAL A 14 -7.77 -1.19 6.76
N LEU A 15 -7.94 -2.03 7.78
CA LEU A 15 -8.89 -1.75 8.86
C LEU A 15 -8.52 -0.49 9.64
N LYS A 16 -7.24 -0.29 9.95
CA LYS A 16 -6.74 0.91 10.62
C LYS A 16 -6.99 2.17 9.79
N MET A 17 -6.72 2.13 8.48
CA MET A 17 -7.04 3.22 7.56
C MET A 17 -8.55 3.53 7.55
N LYS A 18 -9.42 2.51 7.53
CA LYS A 18 -10.88 2.72 7.61
C LYS A 18 -11.30 3.37 8.92
N GLN A 19 -10.78 2.89 10.05
CA GLN A 19 -11.09 3.42 11.38
C GLN A 19 -10.64 4.88 11.54
N ASP A 20 -9.48 5.23 10.99
CA ASP A 20 -8.96 6.59 11.00
C ASP A 20 -9.74 7.51 10.03
N GLY A 21 -10.62 6.98 9.19
CA GLY A 21 -11.29 7.74 8.13
C GLY A 21 -10.31 8.17 7.02
N PHE A 22 -9.30 7.34 6.75
CA PHE A 22 -8.37 7.58 5.65
C PHE A 22 -9.08 7.27 4.32
N PRO A 23 -9.12 8.21 3.37
CA PRO A 23 -9.77 8.00 2.09
C PRO A 23 -8.91 7.12 1.17
N PHE A 24 -9.49 6.03 0.67
CA PHE A 24 -8.88 5.21 -0.36
C PHE A 24 -9.94 4.48 -1.19
N GLU A 25 -9.62 4.19 -2.43
CA GLU A 25 -10.48 3.51 -3.39
C GLU A 25 -10.04 2.05 -3.57
N ARG A 26 -8.73 1.80 -3.61
CA ARG A 26 -8.15 0.45 -3.79
C ARG A 26 -6.87 0.31 -2.98
N VAL A 27 -6.59 -0.92 -2.54
CA VAL A 27 -5.35 -1.24 -1.82
C VAL A 27 -4.76 -2.53 -2.37
N TYR A 28 -3.46 -2.54 -2.61
CA TYR A 28 -2.73 -3.68 -3.16
C TYR A 28 -1.51 -4.01 -2.31
N LEU A 29 -1.32 -5.29 -2.01
CA LEU A 29 -0.02 -5.82 -1.60
C LEU A 29 0.78 -6.10 -2.87
N PHE A 30 1.96 -5.52 -3.04
CA PHE A 30 2.81 -5.75 -4.20
C PHE A 30 4.23 -6.16 -3.78
N GLY A 31 5.20 -6.03 -4.69
CA GLY A 31 6.61 -6.25 -4.39
C GLY A 31 6.96 -7.69 -4.02
N SER A 32 7.93 -7.85 -3.13
CA SER A 32 8.57 -9.15 -2.88
C SER A 32 7.61 -10.21 -2.34
N TYR A 33 6.68 -9.82 -1.44
CA TYR A 33 5.67 -10.72 -0.92
C TYR A 33 4.65 -11.13 -1.96
N ALA A 34 4.23 -10.22 -2.85
CA ALA A 34 3.30 -10.55 -3.93
C ALA A 34 3.94 -11.51 -4.96
N LYS A 35 5.23 -11.35 -5.24
CA LYS A 35 6.02 -12.21 -6.14
C LYS A 35 6.49 -13.54 -5.52
N GLY A 36 6.40 -13.69 -4.19
CA GLY A 36 6.91 -14.88 -3.49
C GLY A 36 8.44 -14.92 -3.37
N LEU A 37 9.10 -13.78 -3.55
CA LEU A 37 10.56 -13.62 -3.48
C LEU A 37 11.02 -13.00 -2.15
N ASN A 38 10.09 -12.81 -1.21
CA ASN A 38 10.37 -12.18 0.07
C ASN A 38 11.36 -13.00 0.93
N LYS A 39 12.13 -12.28 1.74
CA LYS A 39 13.01 -12.82 2.78
C LYS A 39 12.41 -12.54 4.15
N LYS A 40 13.05 -13.06 5.21
CA LYS A 40 12.56 -12.94 6.60
C LYS A 40 12.27 -11.50 7.03
N TRP A 41 13.08 -10.56 6.53
CA TRP A 41 13.06 -9.13 6.89
C TRP A 41 12.65 -8.22 5.75
N SER A 42 12.06 -8.79 4.68
CA SER A 42 11.56 -7.96 3.58
C SER A 42 10.45 -7.04 4.05
N ASP A 43 10.44 -5.85 3.45
CA ASP A 43 9.37 -4.88 3.56
C ASP A 43 8.06 -5.41 2.97
N ILE A 44 6.95 -4.91 3.51
CA ILE A 44 5.60 -5.22 3.08
C ILE A 44 5.12 -4.06 2.23
N ASP A 45 5.38 -4.12 0.93
CA ASP A 45 5.05 -3.06 -0.02
C ASP A 45 3.53 -2.95 -0.23
N VAL A 46 2.94 -1.79 0.09
CA VAL A 46 1.48 -1.56 -0.01
C VAL A 46 1.18 -0.34 -0.86
N CYS A 47 0.49 -0.53 -1.98
CA CYS A 47 -0.01 0.58 -2.79
C CYS A 47 -1.43 0.94 -2.33
N VAL A 48 -1.65 2.22 -2.04
CA VAL A 48 -2.95 2.80 -1.66
C VAL A 48 -3.37 3.78 -2.76
N VAL A 49 -4.44 3.45 -3.47
CA VAL A 49 -4.95 4.29 -4.56
C VAL A 49 -5.99 5.25 -4.02
N SER A 50 -5.72 6.55 -4.12
CA SER A 50 -6.69 7.61 -3.87
C SER A 50 -6.41 8.90 -4.62
N ASN A 51 -7.46 9.54 -5.13
CA ASN A 51 -7.34 10.90 -5.69
C ASN A 51 -6.94 11.96 -4.66
N LYS A 52 -6.92 11.63 -3.36
CA LYS A 52 -6.42 12.52 -2.31
C LYS A 52 -4.90 12.72 -2.33
N PHE A 53 -4.18 11.87 -3.04
CA PHE A 53 -2.75 12.06 -3.31
C PHE A 53 -2.48 13.12 -4.40
N ALA A 54 -3.50 13.72 -5.01
CA ALA A 54 -3.28 14.75 -6.02
C ALA A 54 -2.91 16.13 -5.42
N GLY A 55 -2.00 16.83 -6.09
CA GLY A 55 -1.69 18.23 -5.84
C GLY A 55 -1.16 18.53 -4.44
N LYS A 56 -1.52 19.70 -3.89
CA LYS A 56 -0.95 20.24 -2.64
C LYS A 56 -1.19 19.41 -1.37
N ASN A 57 -2.10 18.44 -1.42
CA ASN A 57 -2.44 17.62 -0.25
C ASN A 57 -1.59 16.34 -0.14
N TRP A 58 -0.84 15.98 -1.20
CA TRP A 58 -0.06 14.74 -1.29
C TRP A 58 0.72 14.46 -0.01
N ASP A 59 1.56 15.41 0.39
CA ASP A 59 2.47 15.32 1.53
C ASP A 59 1.75 15.09 2.87
N SER A 60 0.56 15.67 3.04
CA SER A 60 -0.25 15.43 4.25
C SER A 60 -0.85 14.03 4.29
N TYR A 61 -1.34 13.50 3.16
CA TYR A 61 -1.91 12.15 3.11
C TYR A 61 -0.82 11.08 3.19
N GLU A 62 0.33 11.33 2.55
CA GLU A 62 1.49 10.45 2.61
C GLU A 62 1.99 10.33 4.05
N ARG A 63 2.28 11.44 4.73
CA ARG A 63 2.67 11.41 6.16
C ARG A 63 1.66 10.67 7.04
N ARG A 64 0.37 10.81 6.74
CA ARG A 64 -0.69 10.13 7.49
C ARG A 64 -0.64 8.61 7.28
N LEU A 65 -0.42 8.11 6.07
CA LEU A 65 -0.17 6.67 5.83
C LEU A 65 1.02 6.17 6.63
N TRP A 66 2.14 6.90 6.56
CA TRP A 66 3.39 6.56 7.25
C TRP A 66 3.27 6.61 8.77
N ARG A 67 2.37 7.43 9.32
CA ARG A 67 2.01 7.41 10.74
C ARG A 67 1.20 6.16 11.08
N LEU A 68 0.14 5.88 10.31
CA LEU A 68 -0.77 4.77 10.57
C LEU A 68 -0.08 3.41 10.52
N ARG A 69 0.92 3.23 9.64
CA ARG A 69 1.64 1.95 9.56
C ARG A 69 2.33 1.56 10.87
N ARG A 70 2.77 2.54 11.67
CA ARG A 70 3.55 2.31 12.89
C ARG A 70 2.73 1.61 13.97
N GLU A 71 1.41 1.74 13.91
CA GLU A 71 0.49 1.07 14.83
C GLU A 71 0.20 -0.39 14.42
N ILE A 72 0.65 -0.82 13.24
CA ILE A 72 0.37 -2.14 12.68
C ILE A 72 1.64 -2.96 12.53
N ASP A 73 2.56 -2.51 11.67
CA ASP A 73 3.85 -3.15 11.44
C ASP A 73 4.78 -2.14 10.76
N SER A 74 5.94 -1.88 11.37
CA SER A 74 6.90 -0.89 10.86
C SER A 74 7.57 -1.30 9.55
N ARG A 75 7.38 -2.53 9.06
CA ARG A 75 7.87 -3.00 7.76
C ARG A 75 6.91 -2.67 6.61
N ILE A 76 5.69 -2.20 6.89
CA ILE A 76 4.79 -1.79 5.81
C ILE A 76 5.40 -0.57 5.12
N GLU A 77 5.69 -0.66 3.84
CA GLU A 77 6.18 0.46 3.03
C GLU A 77 5.01 0.96 2.17
N PRO A 78 4.23 1.94 2.65
CA PRO A 78 3.06 2.42 1.92
C PRO A 78 3.48 3.35 0.79
N ILE A 79 2.79 3.25 -0.34
CA ILE A 79 2.92 4.17 -1.48
C ILE A 79 1.52 4.66 -1.87
N GLY A 80 1.29 5.96 -1.74
CA GLY A 80 0.11 6.64 -2.27
C GLY A 80 0.18 6.83 -3.78
N MET A 81 -0.92 6.54 -4.48
CA MET A 81 -1.08 6.87 -5.91
C MET A 81 -2.48 7.44 -6.18
N THR A 82 -2.57 8.42 -7.05
CA THR A 82 -3.83 8.82 -7.68
C THR A 82 -4.34 7.74 -8.64
N ASN A 83 -5.61 7.82 -9.05
CA ASN A 83 -6.14 6.90 -10.07
C ASN A 83 -5.45 7.09 -11.43
N GLU A 84 -5.00 8.31 -11.73
CA GLU A 84 -4.24 8.63 -12.95
C GLU A 84 -2.86 7.97 -12.93
N GLU A 85 -2.09 8.15 -11.85
CA GLU A 85 -0.77 7.52 -11.68
C GLU A 85 -0.86 5.99 -11.72
N PHE A 86 -1.85 5.41 -11.05
CA PHE A 86 -2.09 3.96 -11.08
C PHE A 86 -2.37 3.44 -12.49
N SER A 87 -3.10 4.21 -13.30
CA SER A 87 -3.45 3.83 -14.68
C SER A 87 -2.33 4.14 -15.67
N GLY A 88 -1.35 4.95 -15.26
CA GLY A 88 -0.19 5.33 -16.07
C GLY A 88 0.80 4.18 -16.33
N LEU A 89 1.85 4.54 -17.05
CA LEU A 89 2.89 3.63 -17.56
C LEU A 89 4.19 3.67 -16.75
N SER A 90 4.15 4.17 -15.52
CA SER A 90 5.32 4.13 -14.65
C SER A 90 5.69 2.66 -14.35
N PRO A 91 6.99 2.32 -14.19
CA PRO A 91 7.40 0.96 -13.83
C PRO A 91 6.69 0.44 -12.57
N LEU A 92 6.45 1.33 -11.60
CA LEU A 92 5.79 1.00 -10.34
C LEU A 92 4.30 0.72 -10.54
N SER A 93 3.57 1.58 -11.25
CA SER A 93 2.15 1.35 -11.54
C SER A 93 1.94 0.09 -12.37
N GLU A 94 2.83 -0.19 -13.32
CA GLU A 94 2.82 -1.46 -14.05
C GLU A 94 3.07 -2.67 -13.15
N GLU A 95 4.04 -2.61 -12.24
CA GLU A 95 4.32 -3.69 -11.29
C GLU A 95 3.11 -3.98 -10.39
N VAL A 96 2.52 -2.93 -9.82
CA VAL A 96 1.33 -3.06 -8.97
C VAL A 96 0.17 -3.68 -9.77
N ARG A 97 -0.06 -3.24 -11.02
CA ARG A 97 -1.12 -3.80 -11.88
C ARG A 97 -0.87 -5.25 -12.30
N LYS A 98 0.37 -5.61 -12.62
CA LYS A 98 0.74 -6.93 -13.14
C LYS A 98 0.85 -7.99 -12.03
N THR A 99 1.38 -7.61 -10.88
CA THR A 99 1.76 -8.57 -9.82
C THR A 99 1.06 -8.35 -8.49
N GLY A 100 0.45 -7.17 -8.29
CA GLY A 100 -0.20 -6.80 -7.04
C GLY A 100 -1.40 -7.68 -6.73
N ILE A 101 -1.54 -8.02 -5.45
CA ILE A 101 -2.69 -8.72 -4.90
C ILE A 101 -3.65 -7.68 -4.37
N ARG A 102 -4.82 -7.57 -4.99
CA ARG A 102 -5.89 -6.68 -4.55
C ARG A 102 -6.41 -7.09 -3.17
N MET A 103 -6.43 -6.14 -2.24
CA MET A 103 -6.90 -6.31 -0.86
C MET A 103 -8.25 -5.64 -0.62
N VAL A 104 -8.55 -4.58 -1.39
CA VAL A 104 -9.84 -3.88 -1.50
C VAL A 104 -10.06 -3.48 -2.96
#